data_AF-A0A2G9T4D1-F1
#
_entry.id   AF-A0A2G9T4D1-F1
#
_cell.length_a   1.000
_cell.length_b   1.000
_cell.length_c   1.000
_cell.angle_alpha   90.00
_cell.angle_beta   90.00
_cell.angle_gamma   90.00
#
_symmetry.space_group_name_H-M   'P 1'
#
loop_
_entity.id
_entity.type
_entity.pdbx_description
1 polymer ?
#
loop_
_entity_poly.entity_id
_entity_poly.type
_entity_poly.pdbx_seq_one_letter_code
_entity_poly.pdbx_strand_id
1 'polypeptide(L)' 'DDRLTLFITHGGANSMLETATRGKPVIAIPLYGDQMKNAKLMRKYGFGVIVEKTELLGGRGLHEAIDRVISDKK' A
#
# COMPACT_ATOMS: atom_id res chain seq x y z
N ASP A 1 14.20 -7.43 -5.91
CA ASP A 1 13.60 -8.06 -7.10
C ASP A 1 13.14 -6.94 -8.00
N ASP A 2 13.83 -6.77 -9.11
CA ASP A 2 13.60 -5.68 -10.06
C ASP A 2 12.34 -5.90 -10.88
N ARG A 3 11.77 -7.10 -10.84
CA ARG A 3 10.49 -7.44 -11.46
C ARG A 3 9.29 -6.94 -10.67
N LEU A 4 9.47 -6.56 -9.39
CA LEU A 4 8.39 -6.03 -8.55
C LEU A 4 8.43 -4.50 -8.55
N THR A 5 7.38 -3.90 -9.10
CA THR A 5 7.22 -2.43 -9.19
C THR A 5 6.46 -1.86 -7.99
N LEU A 6 5.38 -2.52 -7.59
CA LEU A 6 4.45 -2.08 -6.55
C LEU A 6 3.88 -3.31 -5.85
N PHE A 7 3.68 -3.22 -4.54
CA PHE A 7 2.99 -4.25 -3.77
C PHE A 7 1.65 -3.75 -3.24
N ILE A 8 0.59 -4.50 -3.47
CA ILE A 8 -0.75 -4.20 -2.95
C ILE A 8 -1.06 -5.23 -1.87
N THR A 9 -1.38 -4.76 -0.66
CA THR A 9 -1.63 -5.63 0.49
C THR A 9 -2.78 -5.11 1.34
N HIS A 10 -3.38 -5.98 2.13
CA HIS A 10 -4.35 -5.59 3.14
C HIS A 10 -3.71 -4.95 4.39
N GLY A 11 -2.37 -4.94 4.49
CA GLY A 11 -1.67 -4.35 5.64
C GLY A 11 -1.50 -5.32 6.82
N GLY A 12 -1.46 -6.63 6.57
CA GLY A 12 -1.08 -7.61 7.58
C GLY A 12 0.36 -7.41 8.08
N ALA A 13 0.65 -7.78 9.33
CA ALA A 13 1.95 -7.56 9.96
C ALA A 13 3.12 -8.18 9.18
N ASN A 14 2.95 -9.38 8.62
CA ASN A 14 3.98 -10.03 7.82
C ASN A 14 4.25 -9.26 6.52
N SER A 15 3.20 -8.85 5.80
CA SER A 15 3.33 -8.02 4.60
C SER A 15 3.99 -6.67 4.90
N MET A 16 3.68 -6.07 6.04
CA MET A 16 4.34 -4.84 6.48
C MET A 16 5.84 -5.06 6.69
N LEU A 17 6.25 -6.17 7.30
CA LEU A 17 7.66 -6.50 7.51
C LEU A 17 8.40 -6.77 6.17
N GLU A 18 7.79 -7.57 5.29
CA GLU A 18 8.36 -7.87 3.97
C GLU A 18 8.54 -6.62 3.10
N THR A 19 7.60 -5.68 3.18
CA THR A 19 7.67 -4.45 2.40
C THR A 19 8.65 -3.44 2.97
N ALA A 20 8.70 -3.29 4.29
CA ALA A 20 9.68 -2.45 4.96
C ALA A 20 11.13 -2.89 4.66
N THR A 21 11.36 -4.20 4.54
CA THR A 21 12.69 -4.75 4.24
C THR A 21 13.08 -4.68 2.76
N ARG A 22 12.10 -4.67 1.84
CA ARG A 22 12.35 -4.67 0.39
C ARG A 22 12.39 -3.28 -0.25
N GLY A 23 11.92 -2.25 0.45
CA GLY A 23 11.94 -0.86 -0.03
C GLY A 23 11.11 -0.63 -1.29
N LYS A 24 10.14 -1.51 -1.59
CA LYS A 24 9.23 -1.36 -2.73
C LYS A 24 8.02 -0.52 -2.33
N PRO A 25 7.50 0.34 -3.21
CA PRO A 25 6.29 1.10 -2.94
C PRO A 25 5.11 0.18 -2.58
N VAL A 26 4.27 0.61 -1.64
CA VAL A 26 3.14 -0.18 -1.15
C VAL A 26 1.83 0.58 -1.20
N ILE A 27 0.77 -0.09 -1.66
CA ILE A 27 -0.61 0.32 -1.45
C ILE A 27 -1.22 -0.62 -0.40
N ALA A 28 -1.64 -0.07 0.72
CA ALA A 28 -2.34 -0.77 1.77
C ALA A 28 -3.86 -0.54 1.65
N ILE A 29 -4.64 -1.63 1.61
CA ILE A 29 -6.10 -1.63 1.56
C ILE A 29 -6.64 -2.38 2.78
N PRO A 30 -6.73 -1.71 3.94
CA PRO A 30 -7.18 -2.36 5.17
C PRO A 30 -8.62 -2.87 5.03
N LEU A 31 -8.85 -4.10 5.47
CA LEU A 31 -10.17 -4.74 5.45
C LEU A 31 -10.77 -4.82 6.86
N TYR A 32 -10.00 -5.26 7.86
CA TYR A 32 -10.46 -5.42 9.25
C TYR A 32 -9.31 -5.56 10.26
N GLY A 33 -9.62 -5.46 11.56
CA GLY A 33 -8.65 -5.74 12.63
C GLY A 33 -7.52 -4.71 12.75
N ASP A 34 -6.29 -5.19 12.94
CA ASP A 34 -5.08 -4.40 13.15
C ASP A 34 -4.53 -3.78 11.84
N GLN A 35 -5.05 -4.20 10.70
CA GLN A 35 -4.61 -3.79 9.36
C GLN A 35 -4.60 -2.27 9.17
N MET A 36 -5.61 -1.57 9.71
CA MET A 36 -5.69 -0.11 9.63
C MET A 36 -4.58 0.57 10.46
N LYS A 37 -4.22 -0.01 11.61
CA LYS A 37 -3.10 0.48 12.42
C LYS A 37 -1.78 0.26 11.70
N ASN A 38 -1.57 -0.91 11.10
CA ASN A 38 -0.37 -1.21 10.33
C ASN A 38 -0.25 -0.27 9.13
N ALA A 39 -1.31 -0.08 8.34
CA ALA A 39 -1.33 0.85 7.21
C ALA A 39 -1.00 2.29 7.63
N LYS A 40 -1.51 2.75 8.79
CA LYS A 40 -1.14 4.06 9.36
C LYS A 40 0.34 4.15 9.72
N LEU A 41 0.95 3.07 10.21
CA LEU A 41 2.40 3.02 10.44
C LEU A 41 3.17 3.08 9.11
N MET A 42 2.76 2.31 8.10
CA MET A 42 3.38 2.33 6.78
C MET A 42 3.39 3.73 6.16
N ARG A 43 2.25 4.44 6.25
CA ARG A 43 2.14 5.84 5.84
C ARG A 43 2.99 6.77 6.68
N LYS A 44 2.99 6.60 8.00
CA LYS A 44 3.79 7.43 8.94
C LYS A 44 5.29 7.34 8.65
N TYR A 45 5.79 6.14 8.32
CA TYR A 45 7.18 5.90 7.98
C TYR A 45 7.48 6.09 6.47
N GLY A 46 6.49 6.53 5.69
CA GLY A 46 6.69 6.96 4.30
C GLY A 46 6.93 5.85 3.29
N PHE A 47 6.59 4.60 3.61
CA PHE A 47 6.80 3.44 2.72
C PHE A 47 5.49 2.82 2.20
N GLY A 48 4.33 3.40 2.53
CA GLY A 48 3.06 2.95 1.99
C GLY A 48 2.01 4.04 1.90
N VAL A 49 1.04 3.82 1.02
CA VAL A 49 -0.14 4.68 0.85
C VAL A 49 -1.38 3.88 1.20
N ILE A 50 -2.38 4.54 1.79
CA ILE A 50 -3.61 3.89 2.24
C ILE A 50 -4.69 4.18 1.22
N VAL A 51 -5.44 3.15 0.83
CA VAL A 51 -6.66 3.23 0.03
C VAL A 51 -7.76 2.52 0.81
N GLU A 52 -8.85 3.21 1.10
CA GLU A 52 -9.99 2.61 1.78
C GLU A 52 -10.71 1.63 0.84
N LYS A 53 -11.24 0.54 1.39
CA LYS A 53 -11.96 -0.47 0.60
C LYS A 53 -13.13 0.12 -0.21
N THR A 54 -13.71 1.22 0.26
CA THR A 54 -14.81 1.94 -0.39
C THR A 54 -14.35 2.67 -1.64
N GLU A 55 -13.08 3.06 -1.73
CA GLU A 55 -12.50 3.74 -2.91
C GLU A 55 -12.26 2.77 -4.07
N LEU A 56 -12.29 1.46 -3.80
CA LEU A 56 -12.22 0.43 -4.85
C LEU A 56 -13.52 0.28 -5.64
N LEU A 57 -14.63 0.82 -5.13
CA LEU A 57 -15.92 0.74 -5.80
C LEU A 57 -15.85 1.50 -7.14
N GLY A 58 -16.02 0.77 -8.24
CA GLY A 58 -15.94 1.33 -9.59
C GLY A 58 -14.53 1.43 -10.19
N GLY A 59 -13.51 0.84 -9.55
CA GLY A 59 -12.16 0.62 -10.12
C GLY A 59 -11.25 1.85 -10.27
N ARG A 60 -11.82 3.06 -10.37
CA ARG A 60 -11.06 4.32 -10.56
C ARG A 60 -10.10 4.62 -9.41
N GLY A 61 -10.54 4.46 -8.16
CA GLY A 61 -9.70 4.78 -7.00
C GLY A 61 -8.44 3.90 -6.91
N LEU A 62 -8.52 2.65 -7.36
CA LEU A 62 -7.34 1.79 -7.43
C LEU A 62 -6.39 2.24 -8.54
N HIS A 63 -6.91 2.57 -9.72
CA HIS A 63 -6.10 3.05 -10.84
C HIS A 63 -5.36 4.34 -10.48
N GLU A 64 -6.06 5.34 -9.91
CA GLU A 64 -5.46 6.59 -9.46
C GLU A 64 -4.39 6.37 -8.37
N ALA A 65 -4.63 5.43 -7.45
CA ALA A 65 -3.64 5.10 -6.42
C ALA A 65 -2.39 4.45 -7.00
N ILE A 66 -2.54 3.57 -7.99
CA ILE A 66 -1.42 2.95 -8.71
C ILE A 66 -0.64 4.02 -9.49
N ASP A 67 -1.33 4.87 -10.25
CA ASP A 67 -0.71 5.91 -11.05
C ASP A 67 0.05 6.90 -10.17
N ARG A 68 -0.53 7.30 -9.04
CA ARG A 68 0.14 8.15 -8.05
C ARG A 68 1.43 7.52 -7.55
N VAL A 69 1.41 6.24 -7.19
CA VAL A 69 2.58 5.57 -6.59
C VAL A 69 3.68 5.30 -7.62
N ILE A 70 3.32 4.96 -8.86
CA ILE A 70 4.29 4.66 -9.91
C ILE A 70 4.86 5.94 -10.54
N SER A 71 4.08 7.02 -10.61
CA SER A 71 4.51 8.31 -11.17
C SER A 71 5.37 9.13 -10.21
N ASP A 72 5.24 8.89 -8.90
CA ASP A 72 6.04 9.56 -7.88
C ASP A 72 7.47 9.03 -7.90
N LYS A 73 8.30 9.63 -8.78
CA LYS A 73 9.75 9.40 -8.81
C LYS A 73 10.37 10.03 -7.56
N LYS A 74 10.55 9.22 -6.52
CA LYS A 74 11.56 9.50 -5.48
C LYS A 74 12.96 9.19 -6.00
#